data_AF-A0A821WAH0-F1
#
_entry.id   AF-A0A821WAH0-F1
#
_cell.length_a   1.000
_cell.length_b   1.000
_cell.length_c   1.000
_cell.angle_alpha   90.00
_cell.angle_beta   90.00
_cell.angle_gamma   90.00
#
_symmetry.space_group_name_H-M   'P 1'
#
loop_
_entity.id
_entity.type
_entity.pdbx_description
1 polymer ?
#
loop_
_entity_poly.entity_id
_entity_poly.type
_entity_poly.pdbx_seq_one_letter_code
_entity_poly.pdbx_strand_id
1 'polypeptide(L)'
;MIMDTIVSSSNQPALFSKSINLRIVSHIKSDDKSRNVYVTVEFQTGSSMQTEFILKLTDEDDPFFLYELHLNVDDFKNLKRDQGVLVDFNAFPQHVIDYLKLCIRDQHNETTPSNGSRFQLQLVNDEQQFTNQTHLRVVEISSFKHLTHLSLLVTSANDHEIKNYLARRLQSKTV
;
A
#
# COMPACT_ATOMS: atom_id res chain seq x y z
N MET A 1 15.05 -35.29 -9.71
CA MET A 1 13.65 -35.23 -10.15
C MET A 1 13.14 -33.86 -9.73
N ILE A 2 12.93 -33.02 -10.75
CA ILE A 2 12.27 -31.69 -10.76
C ILE A 2 12.91 -30.58 -9.90
N MET A 3 13.72 -29.76 -10.59
CA MET A 3 14.00 -28.37 -10.24
C MET A 3 12.74 -27.56 -10.54
N ASP A 4 11.99 -27.14 -9.52
CA ASP A 4 11.00 -26.08 -9.67
C ASP A 4 11.72 -24.72 -9.63
N THR A 5 12.34 -24.37 -10.74
CA THR A 5 12.75 -22.99 -11.02
C THR A 5 11.57 -22.30 -11.70
N ILE A 6 10.67 -21.73 -10.90
CA ILE A 6 9.75 -20.69 -11.37
C ILE A 6 10.12 -19.40 -10.66
N VAL A 7 11.17 -18.74 -11.17
CA VAL A 7 11.33 -17.30 -10.99
C VAL A 7 10.98 -16.67 -12.33
N SER A 8 9.68 -16.50 -12.57
CA SER A 8 9.18 -15.64 -13.64
C SER A 8 8.51 -14.42 -13.02
N SER A 9 9.25 -13.67 -12.21
CA SER A 9 8.90 -12.27 -11.92
C SER A 9 9.45 -11.44 -13.07
N SER A 10 8.57 -11.01 -13.98
CA SER A 10 8.89 -10.00 -14.98
C SER A 10 9.43 -8.77 -14.25
N ASN A 11 10.70 -8.43 -14.48
CA ASN A 11 11.41 -7.35 -13.77
C ASN A 11 10.98 -5.98 -14.32
N GLN A 12 9.69 -5.66 -14.25
CA GLN A 12 9.17 -4.35 -14.63
C GLN A 12 9.49 -3.35 -13.51
N PRO A 13 9.91 -2.11 -13.84
CA PRO A 13 10.15 -1.09 -12.83
C PRO A 13 8.83 -0.74 -12.14
N ALA A 14 8.91 -0.43 -10.83
CA ALA A 14 7.76 0.04 -10.08
C ALA A 14 7.17 1.31 -10.72
N LEU A 15 5.85 1.37 -10.80
CA LEU A 15 5.10 2.54 -11.31
C LEU A 15 5.26 3.73 -10.36
N PHE A 16 5.44 3.44 -9.08
CA PHE A 16 5.66 4.43 -8.04
C PHE A 16 6.46 3.79 -6.90
N SER A 17 7.42 4.52 -6.36
CA SER A 17 8.09 4.16 -5.11
C SER A 17 8.59 5.42 -4.42
N LYS A 18 7.97 5.79 -3.29
CA LYS A 18 8.30 7.01 -2.52
C LYS A 18 8.04 6.81 -1.03
N SER A 19 8.78 7.56 -0.22
CA SER A 19 8.53 7.67 1.23
C SER A 19 7.31 8.56 1.51
N ILE A 20 6.40 8.07 2.36
CA ILE A 20 5.16 8.73 2.78
C ILE A 20 5.01 8.57 4.29
N ASN A 21 4.60 9.64 4.97
CA ASN A 21 4.19 9.57 6.36
C ASN A 21 2.88 8.77 6.48
N LEU A 22 2.99 7.59 7.09
CA LEU A 22 1.88 6.71 7.41
C LEU A 22 1.46 6.92 8.87
N ARG A 23 0.20 7.28 9.08
CA ARG A 23 -0.38 7.32 10.42
C ARG A 23 -1.00 5.97 10.76
N ILE A 24 -0.50 5.34 11.81
CA ILE A 24 -1.09 4.15 12.40
C ILE A 24 -2.18 4.62 13.36
N VAL A 25 -3.43 4.31 13.04
CA VAL A 25 -4.61 4.70 13.82
C VAL A 25 -5.03 3.50 14.66
N SER A 26 -5.09 3.67 15.97
CA SER A 26 -5.55 2.62 16.89
C SER A 26 -6.96 2.91 17.42
N HIS A 27 -7.52 1.98 18.20
CA HIS A 27 -8.78 2.18 18.91
C HIS A 27 -8.70 3.32 19.95
N ILE A 28 -7.51 3.55 20.51
CA ILE A 28 -7.26 4.58 21.52
C ILE A 28 -6.41 5.67 20.89
N LYS A 29 -7.02 6.82 20.58
CA LYS A 29 -6.37 7.93 19.85
C LYS A 29 -5.02 8.40 20.43
N SER A 30 -4.76 8.22 21.73
CA SER A 30 -3.45 8.55 22.34
C SER A 30 -2.30 7.67 21.84
N ASP A 31 -2.63 6.50 21.30
CA ASP A 31 -1.67 5.50 20.86
C ASP A 31 -1.43 5.56 19.35
N ASP A 32 -2.05 6.54 18.67
CA ASP A 32 -1.78 6.83 17.27
C ASP A 32 -0.29 7.15 17.10
N LYS A 33 0.33 6.48 16.14
CA LYS A 33 1.75 6.65 15.81
C LYS A 33 1.89 7.08 14.37
N SER A 34 3.01 7.71 14.06
CA SER A 34 3.38 8.03 12.67
C SER A 34 4.72 7.40 12.35
N ARG A 35 4.84 6.85 11.14
CA ARG A 35 6.08 6.27 10.62
C ARG A 35 6.27 6.72 9.17
N ASN A 36 7.51 6.90 8.75
CA ASN A 36 7.81 7.14 7.34
C ASN A 36 8.02 5.80 6.66
N VAL A 37 7.17 5.46 5.70
CA VAL A 37 7.23 4.17 4.99
C VAL A 37 7.44 4.41 3.50
N TYR A 38 8.16 3.52 2.83
CA TYR A 38 8.17 3.45 1.38
C TYR A 38 6.93 2.73 0.90
N VAL A 39 6.13 3.44 0.11
CA VAL A 39 4.99 2.88 -0.61
C VAL A 39 5.43 2.60 -2.04
N THR A 40 5.35 1.34 -2.44
CA THR A 40 5.70 0.88 -3.78
C THR A 40 4.45 0.35 -4.48
N VAL A 41 4.23 0.77 -5.71
CA VAL A 41 3.12 0.33 -6.57
C VAL A 41 3.70 -0.27 -7.84
N GLU A 42 3.30 -1.51 -8.13
CA GLU A 42 3.80 -2.32 -9.24
C GLU A 42 2.65 -2.96 -10.01
N PHE A 43 2.87 -3.21 -11.30
CA PHE A 43 2.08 -4.17 -12.07
C PHE A 43 2.99 -5.34 -12.43
N GLN A 44 2.63 -6.53 -11.99
CA GLN A 44 3.33 -7.75 -12.37
C GLN A 44 2.47 -8.54 -13.36
N THR A 45 3.05 -8.90 -14.50
CA THR A 45 2.41 -9.86 -15.42
C THR A 45 3.10 -11.20 -15.24
N GLY A 46 2.34 -12.18 -14.75
CA GLY A 46 2.81 -13.55 -14.54
C GLY A 46 2.92 -14.35 -15.85
N SER A 47 3.44 -15.57 -15.75
CA SER A 47 3.59 -16.50 -16.87
C SER A 47 2.25 -16.88 -17.53
N SER A 48 1.13 -16.78 -16.79
CA SER A 48 -0.23 -17.00 -17.27
C SER A 48 -0.85 -15.79 -18.02
N MET A 49 -0.07 -14.73 -18.31
CA MET A 49 -0.55 -13.44 -18.81
C MET A 49 -1.54 -12.72 -17.86
N GLN A 50 -1.70 -13.21 -16.62
CA GLN A 50 -2.48 -12.51 -15.61
C GLN A 50 -1.66 -11.35 -15.05
N THR A 51 -2.22 -10.15 -15.21
CA THR A 51 -1.68 -8.92 -14.62
C THR A 51 -2.23 -8.75 -13.20
N GLU A 52 -1.33 -8.49 -12.26
CA GLU A 52 -1.63 -8.26 -10.86
C GLU A 52 -1.14 -6.88 -10.45
N PHE A 53 -2.02 -6.10 -9.84
CA PHE A 53 -1.67 -4.87 -9.13
C PHE A 53 -1.09 -5.23 -7.78
N ILE A 54 0.09 -4.71 -7.47
CA ILE A 54 0.75 -4.94 -6.20
C ILE A 54 1.04 -3.60 -5.52
N LEU A 55 0.62 -3.47 -4.27
CA LEU A 55 0.97 -2.36 -3.40
C LEU A 55 1.74 -2.89 -2.20
N LYS A 56 2.92 -2.32 -1.91
CA LYS A 56 3.78 -2.73 -0.81
C LYS A 56 4.09 -1.54 0.09
N LEU A 57 4.05 -1.76 1.40
CA LEU A 57 4.54 -0.81 2.42
C LEU A 57 5.76 -1.42 3.08
N THR A 58 6.85 -0.65 3.14
CA THR A 58 8.09 -1.08 3.79
C THR A 58 8.66 0.06 4.63
N ASP A 59 9.39 -0.27 5.69
CA ASP A 59 10.12 0.70 6.50
C ASP A 59 11.64 0.42 6.38
N GLU A 60 12.44 1.46 6.22
CA GLU A 60 13.90 1.32 6.13
C GLU A 60 14.54 1.08 7.50
N ASP A 61 13.90 1.57 8.57
CA ASP A 61 14.36 1.42 9.96
C ASP A 61 13.86 0.12 10.60
N ASP A 62 12.94 -0.59 9.94
CA ASP A 62 12.34 -1.84 10.42
C ASP A 62 12.15 -2.84 9.26
N PRO A 63 13.13 -3.73 9.02
CA PRO A 63 13.09 -4.68 7.91
C PRO A 63 11.94 -5.70 7.97
N PHE A 64 11.27 -5.84 9.11
CA PHE A 64 10.13 -6.73 9.30
C PHE A 64 8.79 -6.04 9.02
N PHE A 65 8.78 -4.71 8.88
CA PHE A 65 7.62 -3.97 8.44
C PHE A 65 7.40 -4.20 6.95
N LEU A 66 6.56 -5.18 6.62
CA LEU A 66 6.15 -5.49 5.25
C LEU A 66 4.64 -5.73 5.24
N TYR A 67 3.92 -4.88 4.52
CA TYR A 67 2.51 -5.08 4.20
C TYR A 67 2.35 -5.12 2.69
N GLU A 68 1.53 -6.04 2.20
CA GLU A 68 1.29 -6.21 0.77
C GLU A 68 -0.21 -6.31 0.47
N LEU A 69 -0.60 -5.79 -0.68
CA LEU A 69 -1.87 -6.04 -1.32
C LEU A 69 -1.59 -6.52 -2.73
N HIS A 70 -2.19 -7.65 -3.08
CA HIS A 70 -2.17 -8.25 -4.40
C HIS A 70 -3.60 -8.27 -4.92
N LEU A 71 -3.83 -7.67 -6.09
CA LEU A 71 -5.12 -7.66 -6.76
C LEU A 71 -4.97 -8.14 -8.20
N ASN A 72 -5.59 -9.27 -8.51
CA ASN A 72 -5.89 -9.61 -9.90
C ASN A 72 -7.20 -8.93 -10.35
N VAL A 73 -7.57 -9.15 -11.61
CA VAL A 73 -8.78 -8.58 -12.21
C VAL A 73 -10.07 -9.01 -11.49
N ASP A 74 -10.14 -10.25 -10.99
CA ASP A 74 -11.32 -10.77 -10.32
C ASP A 74 -11.47 -10.18 -8.90
N ASP A 75 -10.38 -10.09 -8.14
CA ASP A 75 -10.37 -9.44 -6.83
C ASP A 75 -10.75 -7.96 -6.95
N PHE A 76 -10.26 -7.29 -8.00
CA PHE A 76 -10.60 -5.90 -8.27
C PHE A 76 -12.09 -5.68 -8.53
N LYS A 77 -12.83 -6.65 -9.11
CA LYS A 77 -14.29 -6.50 -9.33
C LYS A 77 -15.04 -6.31 -8.00
N ASN A 78 -14.64 -7.04 -6.96
CA ASN A 78 -15.22 -6.91 -5.63
C ASN A 78 -14.86 -5.56 -5.01
N LEU A 79 -13.58 -5.19 -5.01
CA LEU A 79 -13.12 -3.89 -4.52
C LEU A 79 -13.84 -2.73 -5.22
N LYS A 80 -13.98 -2.82 -6.55
CA LYS A 80 -14.64 -1.83 -7.38
C LYS A 80 -16.10 -1.62 -6.97
N ARG A 81 -16.84 -2.71 -6.79
CA ARG A 81 -18.24 -2.67 -6.33
C ARG A 81 -18.34 -2.08 -4.92
N ASP A 82 -17.53 -2.59 -4.00
CA ASP A 82 -17.67 -2.31 -2.57
C ASP A 82 -17.25 -0.87 -2.22
N GLN A 83 -16.34 -0.28 -2.99
CA GLN A 83 -15.86 1.10 -2.82
C GLN A 83 -16.38 2.08 -3.88
N GLY A 84 -17.26 1.63 -4.77
CA GLY A 84 -17.82 2.47 -5.84
C GLY A 84 -16.77 3.05 -6.79
N VAL A 85 -15.67 2.34 -7.02
CA VAL A 85 -14.62 2.78 -7.94
C VAL A 85 -15.20 2.83 -9.35
N LEU A 86 -15.00 3.95 -10.06
CA LEU A 86 -15.60 4.16 -11.38
C LEU A 86 -14.71 3.72 -12.53
N VAL A 87 -13.40 3.58 -12.29
CA VAL A 87 -12.41 3.25 -13.31
C VAL A 87 -12.22 1.74 -13.49
N ASP A 88 -11.59 1.34 -14.60
CA ASP A 88 -11.22 -0.05 -14.83
C ASP A 88 -9.91 -0.44 -14.11
N PHE A 89 -9.54 -1.71 -14.21
CA PHE A 89 -8.36 -2.26 -13.55
C PHE A 89 -7.05 -1.62 -14.05
N ASN A 90 -6.98 -1.24 -15.33
CA ASN A 90 -5.75 -0.69 -15.92
C ASN A 90 -5.53 0.77 -15.51
N ALA A 91 -6.60 1.54 -15.36
CA ALA A 91 -6.55 2.93 -14.90
C ALA A 91 -6.43 3.06 -13.38
N PHE A 92 -6.90 2.06 -12.62
CA PHE A 92 -6.95 2.11 -11.15
C PHE A 92 -5.61 2.49 -10.47
N PRO A 93 -4.44 1.95 -10.86
CA PRO A 93 -3.19 2.27 -10.14
C PRO A 93 -2.76 3.72 -10.30
N GLN A 94 -3.05 4.34 -11.46
CA GLN A 94 -2.76 5.75 -11.64
C GLN A 94 -3.56 6.60 -10.64
N HIS A 95 -4.82 6.26 -10.38
CA HIS A 95 -5.63 6.94 -9.37
C HIS A 95 -5.12 6.70 -7.95
N VAL A 96 -4.66 5.49 -7.61
CA VAL A 96 -3.99 5.22 -6.33
C VAL A 96 -2.75 6.12 -6.18
N ILE A 97 -1.90 6.16 -7.21
CA ILE A 97 -0.68 6.97 -7.22
C ILE A 97 -1.01 8.46 -7.05
N ASP A 98 -2.06 8.96 -7.68
CA ASP A 98 -2.45 10.36 -7.57
C ASP A 98 -2.91 10.71 -6.15
N TYR A 99 -3.63 9.82 -5.47
CA TYR A 99 -3.91 9.98 -4.04
C TYR A 99 -2.65 9.94 -3.17
N LEU A 100 -1.71 9.03 -3.45
CA LEU A 100 -0.45 8.97 -2.71
C LEU A 100 0.37 10.26 -2.89
N LYS A 101 0.37 10.87 -4.09
CA LYS A 101 0.99 12.18 -4.33
C LYS A 101 0.32 13.30 -3.53
N LEU A 102 -1.01 13.28 -3.37
CA LEU A 102 -1.73 14.22 -2.51
C LEU A 102 -1.30 14.08 -1.04
N CYS A 103 -1.22 12.84 -0.53
CA CYS A 103 -0.69 12.58 0.82
C CYS A 103 0.74 13.10 0.97
N ILE A 104 1.61 12.91 -0.04
CA ILE A 104 2.99 13.41 -0.02
C ILE A 104 3.05 14.93 0.02
N ARG A 105 2.20 15.60 -0.74
CA ARG A 105 2.14 17.06 -0.79
C ARG A 105 1.72 17.62 0.56
N ASP A 106 0.70 17.03 1.18
CA ASP A 106 0.08 17.58 2.38
C ASP A 106 0.80 17.15 3.69
N GLN A 107 1.72 16.18 3.64
CA GLN A 107 2.52 15.78 4.80
C GLN A 107 3.54 16.86 5.24
N HIS A 108 3.98 17.73 4.34
CA HIS A 108 4.98 18.78 4.62
C HIS A 108 4.36 20.12 5.09
N ASN A 109 3.03 20.23 5.07
CA ASN A 109 2.32 21.46 5.43
C ASN A 109 1.71 21.33 6.83
N GLU A 110 2.31 22.03 7.80
CA GLU A 110 1.78 22.17 9.16
C GLU A 110 0.53 23.06 9.21
N THR A 111 0.41 23.98 8.24
CA THR A 111 -0.79 24.81 8.06
C THR A 111 -1.77 24.11 7.11
N THR A 112 -3.06 24.14 7.44
CA THR A 112 -4.13 23.65 6.55
C THR A 112 -3.92 24.29 5.16
N PRO A 113 -3.82 23.51 4.07
CA PRO A 113 -3.51 24.08 2.77
C PRO A 113 -4.61 25.05 2.33
N SER A 114 -4.29 25.95 1.39
CA SER A 114 -5.21 27.03 0.95
C SER A 114 -6.54 26.54 0.38
N ASN A 115 -6.65 25.26 0.02
CA ASN A 115 -7.87 24.58 -0.43
C ASN A 115 -8.77 24.10 0.72
N GLY A 116 -8.33 24.17 1.97
CA GLY A 116 -9.12 23.83 3.17
C GLY A 116 -9.17 22.35 3.54
N SER A 117 -8.45 21.46 2.84
CA SER A 117 -8.40 20.03 3.16
C SER A 117 -7.00 19.42 3.04
N ARG A 118 -6.71 18.44 3.90
CA ARG A 118 -5.43 17.71 3.93
C ARG A 118 -5.64 16.23 3.67
N PHE A 119 -4.82 15.63 2.83
CA PHE A 119 -4.81 14.18 2.58
C PHE A 119 -3.81 13.47 3.49
N GLN A 120 -4.21 12.34 4.06
CA GLN A 120 -3.38 11.50 4.92
C GLN A 120 -3.53 10.03 4.56
N LEU A 121 -2.41 9.29 4.59
CA LEU A 121 -2.39 7.85 4.51
C LEU A 121 -2.48 7.25 5.92
N GLN A 122 -3.42 6.35 6.14
CA GLN A 122 -3.69 5.76 7.45
C GLN A 122 -3.69 4.23 7.39
N LEU A 123 -3.00 3.57 8.32
CA LEU A 123 -3.11 2.13 8.55
C LEU A 123 -3.93 1.93 9.82
N VAL A 124 -5.06 1.21 9.73
CA VAL A 124 -5.98 1.04 10.85
C VAL A 124 -5.61 -0.20 11.64
N ASN A 125 -4.97 -0.02 12.79
CA ASN A 125 -4.64 -1.13 13.68
C ASN A 125 -5.90 -1.57 14.43
N ASP A 126 -6.47 -2.70 14.03
CA ASP A 126 -7.58 -3.31 14.74
C ASP A 126 -7.05 -4.44 15.64
N GLU A 127 -6.67 -4.07 16.86
CA GLU A 127 -6.07 -5.00 17.84
C GLU A 127 -7.00 -6.15 18.27
N GLN A 128 -8.28 -6.09 17.89
CA GLN A 128 -9.25 -7.15 18.18
C GLN A 128 -9.34 -8.20 17.06
N GLN A 129 -8.68 -7.97 15.92
CA GLN A 129 -8.62 -8.92 14.82
C GLN A 129 -7.44 -9.87 15.02
N PHE A 130 -7.72 -11.17 15.08
CA PHE A 130 -6.69 -12.22 15.01
C PHE A 130 -6.21 -12.47 13.57
N THR A 131 -6.34 -11.47 12.69
CA THR A 131 -5.94 -11.57 11.29
C THR A 131 -4.70 -10.73 11.06
N ASN A 132 -3.90 -11.11 10.07
CA ASN A 132 -2.79 -10.30 9.59
C ASN A 132 -3.27 -9.22 8.59
N GLN A 133 -4.57 -8.97 8.47
CA GLN A 133 -5.12 -8.02 7.51
C GLN A 133 -5.55 -6.72 8.19
N THR A 134 -5.30 -5.59 7.53
CA THR A 134 -5.64 -4.26 8.03
C THR A 134 -5.99 -3.32 6.88
N HIS A 135 -6.79 -2.30 7.17
CA HIS A 135 -7.14 -1.30 6.17
C HIS A 135 -6.08 -0.20 6.07
N LEU A 136 -5.49 -0.09 4.88
CA LEU A 136 -4.76 1.08 4.43
C LEU A 136 -5.74 2.06 3.76
N ARG A 137 -5.90 3.24 4.33
CA ARG A 137 -6.89 4.24 3.92
C ARG A 137 -6.24 5.52 3.44
N VAL A 138 -6.78 6.09 2.37
CA VAL A 138 -6.56 7.49 1.99
C VAL A 138 -7.71 8.30 2.55
N VAL A 139 -7.40 9.19 3.49
CA VAL A 139 -8.38 10.02 4.17
C VAL A 139 -8.13 11.49 3.87
N GLU A 140 -9.15 12.17 3.37
CA GLU A 140 -9.19 13.63 3.32
C GLU A 140 -9.80 14.17 4.62
N ILE A 141 -9.07 15.07 5.28
CA ILE A 141 -9.50 15.76 6.49
C ILE A 141 -9.78 17.21 6.10
N SER A 142 -11.05 17.59 6.18
CA SER A 142 -11.52 18.98 5.99
C SER A 142 -11.91 19.60 7.34
N SER A 143 -12.28 20.88 7.33
CA SER A 143 -12.86 21.55 8.51
C SER A 143 -14.21 20.98 8.95
N PHE A 144 -14.94 20.32 8.05
CA PHE A 144 -16.26 19.77 8.34
C PHE A 144 -16.23 18.29 8.74
N LYS A 145 -15.54 17.46 7.94
CA LYS A 145 -15.53 16.00 8.13
C LYS A 145 -14.26 15.34 7.61
N HIS A 146 -14.09 14.09 8.03
CA HIS A 146 -13.15 13.16 7.42
C HIS A 146 -13.87 12.37 6.32
N LEU A 147 -13.23 12.22 5.17
CA LEU A 147 -13.72 11.46 4.02
C LEU A 147 -12.68 10.40 3.63
N THR A 148 -13.07 9.13 3.67
CA THR A 148 -12.24 8.04 3.15
C THR A 148 -12.46 7.94 1.65
N HIS A 149 -11.42 8.20 0.87
CA HIS A 149 -11.45 8.10 -0.60
C HIS A 149 -11.17 6.69 -1.10
N LEU A 150 -10.34 5.95 -0.37
CA LEU A 150 -9.92 4.61 -0.70
C LEU A 150 -9.59 3.84 0.58
N SER A 151 -9.97 2.58 0.66
CA SER A 151 -9.72 1.69 1.80
C SER A 151 -9.27 0.31 1.31
N LEU A 152 -7.96 0.11 1.22
CA LEU A 152 -7.33 -1.11 0.71
C LEU A 152 -7.08 -2.08 1.86
N LEU A 153 -7.48 -3.35 1.72
CA LEU A 153 -7.18 -4.38 2.72
C LEU A 153 -5.79 -4.95 2.44
N VAL A 154 -4.79 -4.50 3.20
CA VAL A 154 -3.41 -4.98 3.09
C VAL A 154 -3.15 -6.06 4.12
N THR A 155 -2.21 -6.95 3.84
CA THR A 155 -1.85 -8.09 4.69
C THR A 155 -0.41 -7.91 5.18
N SER A 156 -0.15 -8.05 6.49
CA SER A 156 1.21 -8.12 7.01
C SER A 156 1.85 -9.44 6.63
N ALA A 157 3.08 -9.36 6.15
CA ALA A 157 3.85 -10.51 5.73
C ALA A 157 4.22 -11.40 6.93
N ASN A 158 4.12 -12.71 6.75
CA ASN A 158 4.60 -13.69 7.71
C ASN A 158 6.12 -13.91 7.58
N ASP A 159 6.70 -14.69 8.51
CA ASP A 159 8.13 -15.00 8.54
C ASP A 159 8.68 -15.53 7.22
N HIS A 160 7.92 -16.35 6.50
CA HIS A 160 8.37 -16.92 5.23
C HIS A 160 8.43 -15.85 4.13
N GLU A 161 7.40 -15.02 4.05
CA GLU A 161 7.32 -13.89 3.10
C GLU A 161 8.42 -12.86 3.38
N ILE A 162 8.62 -12.50 4.65
CA ILE A 162 9.69 -11.58 5.07
C ILE A 162 11.06 -12.15 4.70
N LYS A 163 11.35 -13.43 5.00
CA LYS A 163 12.63 -14.07 4.63
C LYS A 163 12.87 -14.01 3.12
N ASN A 164 11.87 -14.34 2.32
CA ASN A 164 11.96 -14.28 0.86
C ASN A 164 12.20 -12.84 0.37
N TYR A 165 11.47 -11.87 0.91
CA TYR A 165 11.62 -10.46 0.58
C TYR A 165 13.04 -9.95 0.89
N LEU A 166 13.53 -10.21 2.11
CA LEU A 166 14.86 -9.78 2.54
C LEU A 166 15.97 -10.45 1.71
N ALA A 167 15.85 -11.75 1.41
CA ALA A 167 16.79 -12.45 0.55
C ALA A 167 16.90 -11.80 -0.84
N ARG A 168 15.76 -11.46 -1.46
CA ARG A 168 15.72 -10.75 -2.75
C ARG A 168 16.32 -9.35 -2.66
N ARG A 169 15.99 -8.59 -1.61
CA ARG A 169 16.51 -7.23 -1.39
C ARG A 169 18.04 -7.21 -1.17
N LEU A 170 18.59 -8.25 -0.55
CA LEU A 170 20.05 -8.40 -0.39
C LEU A 170 20.73 -8.70 -1.74
N GLN A 171 20.13 -9.58 -2.55
CA GLN A 171 20.66 -9.90 -3.88
C GLN A 171 20.69 -8.67 -4.80
N SER A 172 19.65 -7.82 -4.77
CA SER A 172 19.60 -6.61 -5.60
C SER A 172 20.56 -5.50 -5.15
N LYS A 173 21.02 -5.52 -3.90
CA LYS A 173 22.00 -4.55 -3.36
C LYS A 173 23.47 -4.96 -3.56
N THR A 174 23.76 -6.16 -4.09
CA THR A 174 25.14 -6.69 -4.21
C THR A 174 25.77 -6.36 -5.58
N VAL A 175 25.58 -5.14 -6.09
CA VAL A 175 26.26 -4.65 -7.31
C VAL A 175 26.99 -3.35 -7.03
#